data_AF-A0A0U3F173-F1
#
_entry.id   AF-A0A0U3F173-F1
#
_cell.length_a   1.000
_cell.length_b   1.000
_cell.length_c   1.000
_cell.angle_alpha   90.00
_cell.angle_beta   90.00
_cell.angle_gamma   90.00
#
_symmetry.space_group_name_H-M   'P 1'
#
loop_
_entity.id
_entity.type
_entity.pdbx_description
1 polymer ?
#
loop_
_entity_poly.entity_id
_entity_poly.type
_entity_poly.pdbx_seq_one_letter_code
_entity_poly.pdbx_strand_id
1 'polypeptide(L)'
;MTITATTLRAASSRGRLRWWSELPLIAVVYTLYSGARLLVRGKVGDAVGHGVDILHDERRVHLDPERWFNQLFAHHAFLGVPADFAYASLHYIVTPATLVWLWCRHRAHYRVARTGLTISTLIGLVGFTLLPTAPPRLLTGGHGFIDTMAQYSSFGWWGSAASAPRGMGHLTNQYAAMPSLHVGWSLWCGILLFRYGRHWSVRTLGVIYPIATTLIVLGTANHYLMDVVAGVLVMGVGFALAKPALRTVDALSVRLGRAGKHGLTSPASAATAGVTR
;
A
#
# COMPACT_ATOMS: atom_id res chain seq x y z
N MET A 1 42.99 27.34 -5.37
CA MET A 1 41.51 27.26 -5.23
C MET A 1 41.17 26.01 -4.43
N THR A 2 40.97 26.17 -3.14
CA THR A 2 40.85 25.09 -2.16
C THR A 2 39.37 24.72 -2.03
N ILE A 3 38.90 23.79 -2.86
CA ILE A 3 37.54 23.22 -2.72
C ILE A 3 37.52 22.48 -1.39
N THR A 4 36.81 23.07 -0.44
CA THR A 4 36.83 22.73 0.98
C THR A 4 36.29 21.32 1.18
N ALA A 5 37.10 20.43 1.74
CA ALA A 5 36.72 19.07 2.16
C ALA A 5 35.50 19.04 3.12
N THR A 6 35.08 20.18 3.63
CA THR A 6 33.90 20.40 4.47
C THR A 6 32.57 20.12 3.76
N THR A 7 32.47 20.36 2.44
CA THR A 7 31.21 20.08 1.69
C THR A 7 30.99 18.59 1.48
N LEU A 8 32.06 17.79 1.35
CA LEU A 8 31.98 16.33 1.23
C LEU A 8 31.59 15.65 2.57
N ARG A 9 32.00 16.21 3.72
CA ARG A 9 31.61 15.68 5.05
C ARG A 9 30.16 16.00 5.44
N ALA A 10 29.54 17.04 4.89
CA ALA A 10 28.13 17.33 5.15
C ALA A 10 27.19 16.28 4.51
N ALA A 11 27.59 15.69 3.38
CA ALA A 11 26.83 14.64 2.69
C ALA A 11 26.82 13.30 3.46
N SER A 12 27.85 13.01 4.28
CA SER A 12 27.95 11.77 5.05
C SER A 12 27.16 11.76 6.37
N SER A 13 26.46 12.85 6.72
CA SER A 13 25.70 12.98 7.98
C SER A 13 24.21 12.65 7.86
N ARG A 14 23.71 12.22 6.68
CA ARG A 14 22.36 11.67 6.57
C ARG A 14 22.35 10.31 7.28
N GLY A 15 21.78 10.30 8.49
CA GLY A 15 21.85 9.19 9.44
C GLY A 15 21.66 7.82 8.81
N ARG A 16 22.48 6.85 9.25
CA ARG A 16 22.37 5.44 8.85
C ARG A 16 20.92 5.01 9.00
N LEU A 17 20.32 4.54 7.90
CA LEU A 17 19.02 3.87 7.92
C LEU A 17 19.13 2.68 8.89
N ARG A 18 18.38 2.73 9.98
CA ARG A 18 18.40 1.74 11.06
C ARG A 18 17.15 0.90 10.92
N TRP A 19 17.28 -0.42 10.78
CA TRP A 19 16.11 -1.30 10.52
C TRP A 19 15.01 -1.14 11.58
N TRP A 20 15.38 -0.84 12.83
CA TRP A 20 14.42 -0.63 13.91
C TRP A 20 13.59 0.64 13.76
N SER A 21 13.96 1.61 12.91
CA SER A 21 13.09 2.75 12.61
C SER A 21 11.85 2.36 11.79
N GLU A 22 11.83 1.15 11.23
CA GLU A 22 10.65 0.63 10.51
C GLU A 22 9.63 -0.02 11.46
N LEU A 23 10.04 -0.47 12.65
CA LEU A 23 9.11 -1.12 13.61
C LEU A 23 7.97 -0.19 14.07
N PRO A 24 8.21 1.07 14.45
CA PRO A 24 7.12 1.99 14.81
C PRO A 24 6.17 2.26 13.64
N LEU A 25 6.69 2.32 12.42
CA LEU A 25 5.87 2.54 11.23
C LEU A 25 4.94 1.36 10.97
N ILE A 26 5.47 0.14 11.04
CA ILE A 26 4.68 -1.08 10.91
C ILE A 26 3.63 -1.15 12.01
N ALA A 27 4.00 -0.84 13.25
CA ALA A 27 3.09 -0.82 14.38
C ALA A 27 1.93 0.18 14.15
N VAL A 28 2.23 1.42 13.74
CA VAL A 28 1.19 2.43 13.44
C VAL A 28 0.26 1.98 12.33
N VAL A 29 0.79 1.50 11.21
CA VAL A 29 -0.04 1.01 10.09
C VAL A 29 -0.90 -0.17 10.52
N TYR A 30 -0.34 -1.11 11.29
CA TYR A 30 -1.06 -2.28 11.80
C TYR A 30 -2.17 -1.89 12.78
N THR A 31 -1.90 -0.97 13.71
CA THR A 31 -2.90 -0.45 14.65
C THR A 31 -4.03 0.27 13.93
N LEU A 32 -3.70 1.13 12.96
CA LEU A 32 -4.71 1.82 12.16
C LEU A 32 -5.55 0.83 11.36
N TYR A 33 -4.92 -0.16 10.71
CA TYR A 33 -5.63 -1.20 9.97
C TYR A 33 -6.59 -1.99 10.87
N SER A 34 -6.11 -2.38 12.06
CA SER A 34 -6.91 -3.10 13.06
C SER A 34 -8.09 -2.25 13.53
N GLY A 35 -7.88 -0.95 13.79
CA GLY A 35 -8.93 0.00 14.19
C GLY A 35 -9.96 0.23 13.10
N ALA A 36 -9.54 0.49 11.86
CA ALA A 36 -10.43 0.65 10.71
C ALA A 36 -11.33 -0.58 10.50
N ARG A 37 -10.79 -1.80 10.64
CA ARG A 37 -11.57 -3.04 10.55
C ARG A 37 -12.65 -3.14 11.63
N LEU A 38 -12.39 -2.64 12.85
CA LEU A 38 -13.40 -2.63 13.91
C LEU A 38 -14.55 -1.66 13.59
N LEU A 39 -14.25 -0.51 12.98
CA LEU A 39 -15.25 0.50 12.62
C LEU A 39 -16.18 0.07 11.48
N VAL A 40 -15.70 -0.78 10.56
CA VAL A 40 -16.46 -1.23 9.37
C VAL A 40 -17.39 -2.41 9.66
N ARG A 41 -17.15 -3.18 10.74
CA ARG A 41 -17.87 -4.43 11.07
C ARG A 41 -19.40 -4.32 11.24
N GLY A 42 -19.99 -3.13 11.19
CA GLY A 42 -21.44 -2.88 11.30
C GLY A 42 -22.15 -2.36 10.04
N LYS A 43 -21.49 -2.20 8.89
CA LYS A 43 -22.05 -1.51 7.69
C LYS A 43 -22.19 -2.40 6.44
N VAL A 44 -22.58 -3.66 6.61
CA VAL A 44 -22.62 -4.62 5.51
C VAL A 44 -23.64 -4.24 4.42
N GLY A 45 -24.81 -3.73 4.80
CA GLY A 45 -25.84 -3.30 3.85
C GLY A 45 -25.36 -2.16 2.94
N ASP A 46 -24.76 -1.13 3.53
CA ASP A 46 -24.19 0.01 2.79
C ASP A 46 -23.11 -0.45 1.81
N ALA A 47 -22.29 -1.45 2.19
CA ALA A 47 -21.22 -1.95 1.35
C ALA A 47 -21.75 -2.64 0.08
N VAL A 48 -22.82 -3.42 0.19
CA VAL A 48 -23.47 -4.05 -0.97
C VAL A 48 -24.09 -2.99 -1.87
N GLY A 49 -24.74 -1.98 -1.30
CA GLY A 49 -25.27 -0.83 -2.03
C GLY A 49 -24.21 -0.14 -2.89
N HIS A 50 -23.09 0.26 -2.28
CA HIS A 50 -21.98 0.88 -3.00
C HIS A 50 -21.41 -0.01 -4.12
N GLY A 51 -21.31 -1.33 -3.89
CA GLY A 51 -20.85 -2.27 -4.92
C GLY A 51 -21.80 -2.34 -6.12
N VAL A 52 -23.12 -2.35 -5.87
CA VAL A 52 -24.13 -2.32 -6.94
C VAL A 52 -24.12 -0.99 -7.69
N ASP A 53 -23.94 0.13 -6.98
CA ASP A 53 -23.87 1.47 -7.60
C ASP A 53 -22.67 1.59 -8.54
N ILE A 54 -21.48 1.13 -8.12
CA ILE A 54 -20.28 1.10 -8.97
C ILE A 54 -20.53 0.28 -10.23
N LEU A 55 -21.09 -0.93 -10.08
CA LEU A 55 -21.39 -1.82 -11.19
C LEU A 55 -22.42 -1.20 -12.15
N HIS A 56 -23.39 -0.45 -11.64
CA HIS A 56 -24.36 0.27 -12.46
C HIS A 56 -23.68 1.39 -13.24
N ASP A 57 -22.83 2.18 -12.59
CA ASP A 57 -22.10 3.26 -13.26
C ASP A 57 -21.15 2.74 -14.34
N GLU A 58 -20.44 1.64 -14.09
CA GLU A 58 -19.60 0.96 -15.10
C GLU A 58 -20.42 0.47 -16.29
N ARG A 59 -21.60 -0.11 -16.05
CA ARG A 59 -22.50 -0.55 -17.13
C ARG A 59 -23.10 0.59 -17.95
N ARG A 60 -23.38 1.74 -17.32
CA ARG A 60 -23.87 2.94 -18.03
C ARG A 60 -22.86 3.43 -19.07
N VAL A 61 -21.58 3.25 -18.80
CA VAL A 61 -20.49 3.61 -19.72
C VAL A 61 -19.99 2.41 -20.55
N HIS A 62 -20.64 1.25 -20.44
CA HIS A 62 -20.28 0.00 -21.12
C HIS A 62 -18.83 -0.46 -20.86
N LEU A 63 -18.32 -0.23 -19.65
CA LEU A 63 -16.99 -0.66 -19.21
C LEU A 63 -17.09 -1.61 -18.01
N ASP A 64 -17.57 -2.83 -18.25
CA ASP A 64 -17.64 -3.91 -17.25
C ASP A 64 -16.72 -5.12 -17.59
N PRO A 65 -15.41 -4.89 -17.86
CA PRO A 65 -14.50 -5.96 -18.25
C PRO A 65 -14.36 -7.05 -17.18
N GLU A 66 -14.58 -6.71 -15.91
CA GLU A 66 -14.50 -7.66 -14.80
C GLU A 66 -15.47 -8.84 -14.95
N ARG A 67 -16.64 -8.64 -15.57
CA ARG A 67 -17.56 -9.75 -15.84
C ARG A 67 -16.96 -10.75 -16.84
N TRP A 68 -16.39 -10.25 -17.93
CA TRP A 68 -15.79 -11.09 -18.97
C TRP A 68 -14.57 -11.84 -18.42
N PHE A 69 -13.65 -11.14 -17.75
CA PHE A 69 -12.49 -11.77 -17.13
C PHE A 69 -12.89 -12.80 -16.08
N ASN A 70 -13.90 -12.51 -15.26
CA ASN A 70 -14.34 -13.43 -14.25
C ASN A 70 -14.91 -14.72 -14.82
N GLN A 71 -15.75 -14.62 -15.85
CA GLN A 71 -16.24 -15.80 -16.55
C GLN A 71 -15.08 -16.60 -17.15
N LEU A 72 -14.11 -15.94 -17.80
CA LEU A 72 -12.95 -16.63 -18.36
C LEU A 72 -12.18 -17.42 -17.29
N PHE A 73 -11.90 -16.83 -16.14
CA PHE A 73 -11.10 -17.44 -15.08
C PHE A 73 -11.87 -18.53 -14.33
N ALA A 74 -13.17 -18.35 -14.11
CA ALA A 74 -14.04 -19.30 -13.44
C ALA A 74 -14.32 -20.57 -14.26
N HIS A 75 -14.30 -20.47 -15.60
CA HIS A 75 -14.50 -21.62 -16.49
C HIS A 75 -13.20 -22.37 -16.80
N HIS A 76 -12.05 -21.70 -16.69
CA HIS A 76 -10.75 -22.27 -17.05
C HIS A 76 -9.86 -22.37 -15.81
N ALA A 77 -9.86 -23.54 -15.16
CA ALA A 77 -9.10 -23.77 -13.93
C ALA A 77 -7.59 -23.49 -14.07
N PHE A 78 -7.01 -23.67 -15.26
CA PHE A 78 -5.60 -23.35 -15.50
C PHE A 78 -5.28 -21.84 -15.44
N LEU A 79 -6.30 -20.97 -15.55
CA LEU A 79 -6.21 -19.54 -15.31
C LEU A 79 -6.65 -19.20 -13.88
N GLY A 80 -7.80 -19.72 -13.45
CA GLY A 80 -8.39 -19.42 -12.15
C GLY A 80 -7.51 -19.83 -10.96
N VAL A 81 -7.02 -21.07 -10.94
CA VAL A 81 -6.22 -21.58 -9.82
C VAL A 81 -4.92 -20.78 -9.63
N PRO A 82 -4.07 -20.56 -10.67
CA PRO A 82 -2.89 -19.72 -10.51
C PRO A 82 -3.23 -18.27 -10.14
N ALA A 83 -4.33 -17.72 -10.66
CA ALA A 83 -4.76 -16.36 -10.33
C ALA A 83 -5.14 -16.22 -8.86
N ASP A 84 -5.87 -17.19 -8.29
CA ASP A 84 -6.23 -17.19 -6.88
C ASP A 84 -4.99 -17.31 -5.97
N PHE A 85 -4.02 -18.18 -6.33
CA PHE A 85 -2.73 -18.26 -5.64
C PHE A 85 -1.96 -16.93 -5.71
N ALA A 86 -1.92 -16.32 -6.89
CA ALA A 86 -1.23 -15.07 -7.11
C ALA A 86 -1.88 -13.93 -6.32
N TYR A 87 -3.21 -13.86 -6.32
CA TYR A 87 -4.01 -12.93 -5.52
C TYR A 87 -3.76 -13.11 -4.02
N ALA A 88 -3.66 -14.36 -3.56
CA ALA A 88 -3.45 -14.66 -2.15
C ALA A 88 -2.01 -14.42 -1.65
N SER A 89 -1.01 -14.31 -2.55
CA SER A 89 0.41 -14.34 -2.15
C SER A 89 1.30 -13.21 -2.66
N LEU A 90 1.12 -12.75 -3.90
CA LEU A 90 2.15 -11.93 -4.55
C LEU A 90 2.41 -10.62 -3.82
N HIS A 91 1.38 -9.95 -3.29
CA HIS A 91 1.58 -8.70 -2.55
C HIS A 91 2.33 -8.91 -1.23
N TYR A 92 2.17 -10.07 -0.58
CA TYR A 92 2.91 -10.44 0.64
C TYR A 92 4.38 -10.81 0.37
N ILE A 93 4.73 -11.15 -0.86
CA ILE A 93 6.08 -11.57 -1.24
C ILE A 93 6.82 -10.45 -1.98
N VAL A 94 6.22 -9.94 -3.06
CA VAL A 94 6.85 -9.00 -3.98
C VAL A 94 7.05 -7.63 -3.35
N THR A 95 6.09 -7.15 -2.54
CA THR A 95 6.22 -5.83 -1.88
C THR A 95 7.37 -5.82 -0.88
N PRO A 96 7.47 -6.77 0.08
CA PRO A 96 8.63 -6.85 0.97
C PRO A 96 9.94 -7.12 0.21
N ALA A 97 9.93 -8.00 -0.80
CA ALA A 97 11.12 -8.26 -1.61
C ALA A 97 11.63 -6.99 -2.31
N THR A 98 10.73 -6.17 -2.85
CA THR A 98 11.07 -4.89 -3.47
C THR A 98 11.64 -3.91 -2.44
N LEU A 99 11.06 -3.83 -1.23
CA LEU A 99 11.61 -3.01 -0.14
C LEU A 99 13.01 -3.47 0.28
N VAL A 100 13.22 -4.77 0.48
CA VAL A 100 14.52 -5.35 0.85
C VAL A 100 15.55 -5.12 -0.26
N TRP A 101 15.18 -5.36 -1.52
CA TRP A 101 16.03 -5.09 -2.67
C TRP A 101 16.45 -3.62 -2.74
N LEU A 102 15.50 -2.71 -2.55
CA LEU A 102 15.76 -1.27 -2.54
C LEU A 102 16.66 -0.86 -1.35
N TRP A 103 16.47 -1.46 -0.17
CA TRP A 103 17.35 -1.27 0.99
C TRP A 103 18.76 -1.80 0.76
N CYS A 104 18.92 -2.91 0.05
CA CYS A 104 20.21 -3.52 -0.19
C CYS A 104 20.97 -2.82 -1.32
N ARG A 105 20.29 -2.44 -2.41
CA ARG A 105 20.92 -1.99 -3.66
C ARG A 105 20.70 -0.52 -4.00
N HIS A 106 19.67 0.12 -3.43
CA HIS A 106 19.22 1.47 -3.82
C HIS A 106 18.83 2.33 -2.61
N ARG A 107 19.66 2.29 -1.55
CA ARG A 107 19.41 2.97 -0.25
C ARG A 107 19.01 4.44 -0.37
N ALA A 108 19.56 5.15 -1.35
CA ALA A 108 19.26 6.56 -1.59
C ALA A 108 17.77 6.81 -1.93
N HIS A 109 17.09 5.82 -2.51
CA HIS A 109 15.68 5.91 -2.92
C HIS A 109 14.73 5.23 -1.94
N TYR A 110 15.24 4.38 -1.05
CA TYR A 110 14.45 3.60 -0.09
C TYR A 110 13.46 4.45 0.69
N ARG A 111 13.95 5.52 1.34
CA ARG A 111 13.12 6.37 2.22
C ARG A 111 11.95 7.01 1.48
N VAL A 112 12.17 7.48 0.25
CA VAL A 112 11.12 8.10 -0.58
C VAL A 112 10.10 7.06 -1.02
N ALA A 113 10.57 5.94 -1.56
CA ALA A 113 9.70 4.87 -2.04
C ALA A 113 8.82 4.29 -0.91
N ARG A 114 9.43 3.97 0.24
CA ARG A 114 8.73 3.50 1.42
C ARG A 114 7.70 4.50 1.93
N THR A 115 8.03 5.79 1.95
CA THR A 115 7.09 6.84 2.37
C THR A 115 5.91 6.96 1.42
N GLY A 116 6.12 6.86 0.11
CA GLY A 116 5.03 6.82 -0.87
C GLY A 116 4.10 5.64 -0.63
N LEU A 117 4.64 4.44 -0.44
CA LEU A 117 3.87 3.23 -0.12
C LEU A 117 3.05 3.37 1.18
N THR A 118 3.65 3.94 2.22
CA THR A 118 2.93 4.20 3.48
C THR A 118 1.78 5.17 3.27
N ILE A 119 2.04 6.32 2.63
CA ILE A 119 1.02 7.35 2.43
C ILE A 119 -0.16 6.79 1.61
N SER A 120 0.10 6.11 0.51
CA SER A 120 -0.95 5.49 -0.31
C SER A 120 -1.73 4.44 0.48
N THR A 121 -1.07 3.64 1.31
CA THR A 121 -1.73 2.62 2.14
C THR A 121 -2.63 3.26 3.19
N LEU A 122 -2.20 4.37 3.81
CA LEU A 122 -3.01 5.12 4.76
C LEU A 122 -4.23 5.76 4.08
N ILE A 123 -4.05 6.35 2.90
CA ILE A 123 -5.16 6.89 2.10
C ILE A 123 -6.15 5.77 1.73
N GLY A 124 -5.65 4.62 1.28
CA GLY A 124 -6.50 3.46 0.99
C GLY A 124 -7.28 2.98 2.21
N LEU A 125 -6.65 2.97 3.39
CA LEU A 125 -7.31 2.60 4.63
C LEU A 125 -8.44 3.57 5.01
N VAL A 126 -8.24 4.88 4.81
CA VAL A 126 -9.29 5.89 4.97
C VAL A 126 -10.42 5.61 3.97
N GLY A 127 -10.10 5.31 2.70
CA GLY A 127 -11.07 4.94 1.68
C GLY A 127 -11.96 3.77 2.10
N PHE A 128 -11.37 2.65 2.54
CA PHE A 128 -12.10 1.48 3.01
C PHE A 128 -13.00 1.74 4.21
N THR A 129 -12.63 2.71 5.05
CA THR A 129 -13.38 3.04 6.26
C THR A 129 -14.58 3.94 5.94
N LEU A 130 -14.40 4.88 5.01
CA LEU A 130 -15.42 5.86 4.64
C LEU A 130 -16.41 5.31 3.60
N LEU A 131 -15.93 4.48 2.67
CA LEU A 131 -16.69 3.90 1.57
C LEU A 131 -16.50 2.37 1.56
N PRO A 132 -17.04 1.64 2.56
CA PRO A 132 -17.03 0.19 2.51
C PRO A 132 -17.75 -0.25 1.23
N THR A 133 -17.14 -1.17 0.48
CA THR A 133 -17.59 -1.53 -0.86
C THR A 133 -17.53 -3.04 -1.01
N ALA A 134 -18.67 -3.66 -1.33
CA ALA A 134 -18.75 -5.09 -1.60
C ALA A 134 -18.14 -5.41 -2.97
N PRO A 135 -17.15 -6.30 -3.04
CA PRO A 135 -16.54 -6.73 -4.29
C PRO A 135 -17.51 -7.56 -5.15
N PRO A 136 -17.27 -7.67 -6.47
CA PRO A 136 -18.19 -8.34 -7.39
C PRO A 136 -18.56 -9.77 -6.97
N ARG A 137 -17.60 -10.54 -6.43
CA ARG A 137 -17.81 -11.93 -5.97
C ARG A 137 -18.84 -12.08 -4.84
N LEU A 138 -19.10 -11.01 -4.08
CA LEU A 138 -20.07 -11.00 -2.98
C LEU A 138 -21.44 -10.46 -3.39
N LEU A 139 -21.61 -10.00 -4.64
CA LEU A 139 -22.91 -9.58 -5.16
C LEU A 139 -23.77 -10.82 -5.46
N THR A 140 -24.72 -11.12 -4.58
CA THR A 140 -25.70 -12.21 -4.77
C THR A 140 -26.86 -11.76 -5.68
N GLY A 141 -27.63 -12.69 -6.25
CA GLY A 141 -28.90 -12.36 -6.92
C GLY A 141 -28.86 -12.06 -8.43
N GLY A 142 -27.99 -12.73 -9.20
CA GLY A 142 -28.05 -12.68 -10.67
C GLY A 142 -27.08 -11.68 -11.35
N HIS A 143 -26.16 -11.08 -10.59
CA HIS A 143 -25.11 -10.23 -11.14
C HIS A 143 -23.98 -11.02 -11.84
N GLY A 144 -24.08 -12.34 -11.99
CA GLY A 144 -23.28 -13.14 -12.92
C GLY A 144 -21.79 -13.27 -12.59
N PHE A 145 -21.37 -12.91 -11.38
CA PHE A 145 -20.01 -13.10 -10.89
C PHE A 145 -19.89 -14.43 -10.14
N ILE A 146 -18.74 -15.08 -10.29
CA ILE A 146 -18.37 -16.33 -9.64
C ILE A 146 -17.19 -16.04 -8.72
N ASP A 147 -17.32 -16.39 -7.44
CA ASP A 147 -16.23 -16.34 -6.49
C ASP A 147 -15.22 -17.47 -6.78
N THR A 148 -14.21 -17.19 -7.59
CA THR A 148 -13.17 -18.17 -7.97
C THR A 148 -12.39 -18.64 -6.75
N MET A 149 -12.10 -17.73 -5.80
CA MET A 149 -11.41 -18.04 -4.56
C MET A 149 -12.20 -19.09 -3.76
N ALA A 150 -13.52 -18.96 -3.67
CA ALA A 150 -14.36 -19.99 -3.05
C ALA A 150 -14.42 -21.28 -3.89
N GLN A 151 -14.61 -21.15 -5.21
CA GLN A 151 -14.70 -22.27 -6.16
C GLN A 151 -13.46 -23.18 -6.14
N TYR A 152 -12.26 -22.59 -6.10
CA TYR A 152 -10.97 -23.29 -6.13
C TYR A 152 -10.30 -23.38 -4.76
N SER A 153 -11.03 -23.06 -3.68
CA SER A 153 -10.51 -23.11 -2.31
C SER A 153 -9.95 -24.46 -1.90
N SER A 154 -10.33 -25.57 -2.55
CA SER A 154 -9.77 -26.91 -2.31
C SER A 154 -8.28 -27.02 -2.65
N PHE A 155 -7.81 -26.29 -3.65
CA PHE A 155 -6.41 -26.30 -4.09
C PHE A 155 -5.51 -25.39 -3.22
N GLY A 156 -6.08 -24.33 -2.65
CA GLY A 156 -5.36 -23.27 -1.95
C GLY A 156 -5.18 -23.48 -0.45
N TRP A 157 -4.42 -22.58 0.19
CA TRP A 157 -4.39 -22.46 1.66
C TRP A 157 -5.51 -21.57 2.21
N TRP A 158 -6.27 -20.89 1.34
CA TRP A 158 -7.34 -19.99 1.71
C TRP A 158 -8.68 -20.71 1.90
N GLY A 159 -9.62 -20.04 2.56
CA GLY A 159 -11.00 -20.52 2.73
C GLY A 159 -11.99 -19.76 1.84
N SER A 160 -13.29 -19.92 2.10
CA SER A 160 -14.37 -19.18 1.40
C SER A 160 -14.44 -17.68 1.75
N ALA A 161 -13.54 -17.18 2.59
CA ALA A 161 -13.60 -15.88 3.24
C ALA A 161 -12.43 -14.98 2.83
N ALA A 162 -12.25 -14.80 1.52
CA ALA A 162 -11.13 -14.10 0.86
C ALA A 162 -9.76 -14.81 0.99
N SER A 163 -8.67 -14.11 0.65
CA SER A 163 -7.29 -14.60 0.60
C SER A 163 -6.65 -14.94 1.96
N ALA A 164 -7.42 -14.88 3.05
CA ALA A 164 -6.95 -15.30 4.36
C ALA A 164 -6.78 -16.83 4.41
N PRO A 165 -5.76 -17.35 5.11
CA PRO A 165 -5.67 -18.78 5.35
C PRO A 165 -6.95 -19.33 6.02
N ARG A 166 -7.26 -20.60 5.79
CA ARG A 166 -8.47 -21.24 6.33
C ARG A 166 -8.64 -20.97 7.82
N GLY A 167 -9.85 -20.57 8.22
CA GLY A 167 -10.18 -20.17 9.60
C GLY A 167 -9.80 -18.73 9.99
N MET A 168 -8.97 -18.05 9.20
CA MET A 168 -8.56 -16.66 9.44
C MET A 168 -9.32 -15.63 8.60
N GLY A 169 -10.39 -16.05 7.91
CA GLY A 169 -11.25 -15.15 7.12
C GLY A 169 -11.88 -14.01 7.93
N HIS A 170 -11.95 -14.14 9.26
CA HIS A 170 -12.37 -13.05 10.12
C HIS A 170 -11.35 -11.91 10.15
N LEU A 171 -10.05 -12.19 9.97
CA LEU A 171 -8.92 -11.23 10.04
C LEU A 171 -8.84 -10.27 8.84
N THR A 172 -9.50 -10.60 7.74
CA THR A 172 -9.58 -9.76 6.54
C THR A 172 -10.87 -8.93 6.52
N ASN A 173 -10.84 -7.77 5.87
CA ASN A 173 -12.04 -6.99 5.60
C ASN A 173 -12.54 -7.33 4.19
N GLN A 174 -13.58 -8.16 4.09
CA GLN A 174 -14.09 -8.63 2.79
C GLN A 174 -14.82 -7.54 1.99
N TYR A 175 -15.20 -6.43 2.63
CA TYR A 175 -15.91 -5.28 2.07
C TYR A 175 -14.98 -4.07 1.83
N ALA A 176 -13.68 -4.32 1.67
CA ALA A 176 -12.67 -3.30 1.38
C ALA A 176 -12.21 -3.38 -0.09
N ALA A 177 -13.17 -3.35 -1.03
CA ALA A 177 -12.85 -3.42 -2.45
C ALA A 177 -12.21 -2.10 -2.95
N MET A 178 -12.77 -0.94 -2.61
CA MET A 178 -12.33 0.36 -3.13
C MET A 178 -11.52 1.17 -2.11
N PRO A 179 -10.28 1.61 -2.40
CA PRO A 179 -9.49 1.43 -3.63
C PRO A 179 -8.68 0.12 -3.65
N SER A 180 -8.34 -0.41 -4.84
CA SER A 180 -7.57 -1.66 -4.93
C SER A 180 -6.10 -1.48 -4.53
N LEU A 181 -5.76 -1.85 -3.29
CA LEU A 181 -4.37 -1.85 -2.81
C LEU A 181 -3.50 -2.92 -3.50
N HIS A 182 -4.07 -4.04 -3.97
CA HIS A 182 -3.33 -5.03 -4.76
C HIS A 182 -2.75 -4.39 -6.03
N VAL A 183 -3.57 -3.64 -6.76
CA VAL A 183 -3.13 -2.90 -7.95
C VAL A 183 -2.20 -1.76 -7.56
N GLY A 184 -2.53 -0.98 -6.53
CA GLY A 184 -1.67 0.11 -6.07
C GLY A 184 -0.27 -0.37 -5.72
N TRP A 185 -0.13 -1.40 -4.89
CA TRP A 185 1.15 -1.95 -4.44
C TRP A 185 1.92 -2.64 -5.57
N SER A 186 1.22 -3.34 -6.47
CA SER A 186 1.87 -3.95 -7.64
C SER A 186 2.39 -2.89 -8.61
N LEU A 187 1.65 -1.81 -8.82
CA LEU A 187 2.11 -0.65 -9.59
C LEU A 187 3.33 0.01 -8.94
N TRP A 188 3.32 0.17 -7.61
CA TRP A 188 4.47 0.69 -6.88
C TRP A 188 5.71 -0.18 -7.08
N CYS A 189 5.57 -1.49 -6.92
CA CYS A 189 6.67 -2.43 -7.20
C CYS A 189 7.13 -2.31 -8.64
N GLY A 190 6.18 -2.29 -9.58
CA GLY A 190 6.42 -2.24 -11.02
C GLY A 190 7.22 -1.02 -11.45
N ILE A 191 6.83 0.17 -10.99
CA ILE A 191 7.54 1.43 -11.25
C ILE A 191 8.97 1.37 -10.71
N LEU A 192 9.18 0.86 -9.50
CA LEU A 192 10.51 0.78 -8.90
C LEU A 192 11.41 -0.20 -9.63
N LEU A 193 10.90 -1.37 -10.00
CA LEU A 193 11.62 -2.37 -10.78
C LEU A 193 11.97 -1.82 -12.18
N PHE A 194 11.03 -1.16 -12.84
CA PHE A 194 11.26 -0.52 -14.14
C PHE A 194 12.29 0.61 -14.08
N ARG A 195 12.27 1.41 -13.02
CA ARG A 195 13.10 2.61 -12.88
C ARG A 195 14.52 2.34 -12.38
N TYR A 196 14.68 1.35 -11.50
CA TYR A 196 15.96 1.05 -10.84
C TYR A 196 16.54 -0.31 -11.22
N GLY A 197 15.78 -1.15 -11.94
CA GLY A 197 16.27 -2.42 -12.49
C GLY A 197 17.35 -2.21 -13.54
N ARG A 198 18.49 -2.91 -13.39
CA ARG A 198 19.61 -2.86 -14.35
C ARG A 198 19.38 -3.71 -15.59
N HIS A 199 18.73 -4.87 -15.45
CA HIS A 199 18.50 -5.81 -16.54
C HIS A 199 17.14 -5.58 -17.18
N TRP A 200 17.06 -5.73 -18.50
CA TRP A 200 15.81 -5.59 -19.26
C TRP A 200 14.71 -6.52 -18.74
N SER A 201 15.08 -7.72 -18.28
CA SER A 201 14.16 -8.69 -17.69
C SER A 201 13.47 -8.15 -16.44
N VAL A 202 14.22 -7.53 -15.52
CA VAL A 202 13.67 -6.91 -14.30
C VAL A 202 12.71 -5.76 -14.65
N ARG A 203 13.06 -4.95 -15.65
CA ARG A 203 12.22 -3.84 -16.09
C ARG A 203 10.92 -4.35 -16.73
N THR A 204 11.02 -5.43 -17.50
CA THR A 204 9.89 -6.11 -18.13
C THR A 204 8.96 -6.71 -17.07
N LEU A 205 9.51 -7.39 -16.06
CA LEU A 205 8.74 -7.88 -14.91
C LEU A 205 8.05 -6.74 -14.17
N GLY A 206 8.69 -5.56 -14.08
CA GLY A 206 8.08 -4.36 -13.51
C GLY A 206 6.84 -3.86 -14.27
N VAL A 207 6.74 -4.11 -15.58
CA VAL A 207 5.55 -3.77 -16.37
C VAL A 207 4.51 -4.89 -16.30
N ILE A 208 4.95 -6.14 -16.42
CA ILE A 208 4.06 -7.31 -16.41
C ILE A 208 3.32 -7.44 -15.08
N TYR A 209 4.01 -7.24 -13.95
CA TYR A 209 3.44 -7.49 -12.63
C TYR A 209 2.15 -6.70 -12.32
N PRO A 210 2.09 -5.35 -12.48
CA PRO A 210 0.85 -4.61 -12.25
C PRO A 210 -0.26 -4.94 -13.27
N ILE A 211 0.10 -5.23 -14.52
CA ILE A 211 -0.88 -5.65 -15.54
C ILE A 211 -1.48 -7.00 -15.15
N ALA A 212 -0.64 -7.99 -14.84
CA ALA A 212 -1.09 -9.31 -14.40
C ALA A 212 -1.94 -9.21 -13.14
N THR A 213 -1.52 -8.41 -12.15
CA THR A 213 -2.29 -8.18 -10.93
C THR A 213 -3.66 -7.59 -11.22
N THR A 214 -3.76 -6.64 -12.16
CA THR A 214 -5.04 -6.07 -12.60
C THR A 214 -5.94 -7.14 -13.18
N LEU A 215 -5.44 -7.95 -14.12
CA LEU A 215 -6.21 -9.06 -14.71
C LEU A 215 -6.66 -10.07 -13.67
N ILE A 216 -5.80 -10.40 -12.71
CA ILE A 216 -6.09 -11.32 -11.61
C ILE A 216 -7.21 -10.77 -10.73
N VAL A 217 -7.17 -9.51 -10.30
CA VAL A 217 -8.20 -8.99 -9.39
C VAL A 217 -9.57 -8.87 -10.04
N LEU A 218 -9.62 -8.55 -11.34
CA LEU A 218 -10.86 -8.54 -12.12
C LEU A 218 -11.36 -9.97 -12.38
N GLY A 219 -10.47 -10.86 -12.83
CA GLY A 219 -10.80 -12.26 -13.11
C GLY A 219 -11.23 -13.07 -11.88
N THR A 220 -10.72 -12.73 -10.71
CA THR A 220 -11.14 -13.36 -9.45
C THR A 220 -12.36 -12.69 -8.81
N ALA A 221 -12.96 -11.69 -9.50
CA ALA A 221 -14.10 -10.90 -9.02
C ALA A 221 -13.84 -10.25 -7.64
N ASN A 222 -12.57 -9.93 -7.35
CA ASN A 222 -12.19 -9.28 -6.10
C ASN A 222 -12.28 -7.76 -6.15
N HIS A 223 -12.25 -7.18 -7.35
CA HIS A 223 -12.29 -5.74 -7.57
C HIS A 223 -13.06 -5.38 -8.86
N TYR A 224 -13.71 -4.22 -8.84
CA TYR A 224 -14.24 -3.56 -10.05
C TYR A 224 -13.12 -2.85 -10.82
N LEU A 225 -13.36 -2.47 -12.07
CA LEU A 225 -12.42 -1.62 -12.81
C LEU A 225 -12.22 -0.27 -12.10
N MET A 226 -13.27 0.30 -11.52
CA MET A 226 -13.19 1.55 -10.76
C MET A 226 -12.27 1.43 -9.53
N ASP A 227 -12.25 0.27 -8.87
CA ASP A 227 -11.33 0.01 -7.76
C ASP A 227 -9.88 0.04 -8.23
N VAL A 228 -9.60 -0.50 -9.43
CA VAL A 228 -8.28 -0.48 -10.08
C VAL A 228 -7.86 0.96 -10.33
N VAL A 229 -8.74 1.76 -10.94
CA VAL A 229 -8.48 3.18 -11.22
C VAL A 229 -8.20 3.93 -9.92
N ALA A 230 -9.04 3.76 -8.90
CA ALA A 230 -8.86 4.39 -7.59
C ALA A 230 -7.53 3.95 -6.94
N GLY A 231 -7.15 2.67 -7.04
CA GLY A 231 -5.87 2.15 -6.56
C GLY A 231 -4.66 2.80 -7.25
N VAL A 232 -4.71 2.96 -8.57
CA VAL A 232 -3.69 3.66 -9.35
C VAL A 232 -3.57 5.12 -8.93
N LEU A 233 -4.70 5.83 -8.82
CA LEU A 233 -4.73 7.23 -8.41
C LEU A 233 -4.18 7.43 -6.99
N VAL A 234 -4.61 6.62 -6.04
CA VAL A 234 -4.13 6.66 -4.65
C VAL A 234 -2.63 6.40 -4.58
N MET A 235 -2.12 5.45 -5.36
CA MET A 235 -0.67 5.21 -5.43
C MET A 235 0.07 6.39 -6.06
N GLY A 236 -0.48 6.99 -7.13
CA GLY A 236 0.06 8.20 -7.76
C GLY A 236 0.16 9.38 -6.78
N VAL A 237 -0.89 9.61 -5.99
CA VAL A 237 -0.89 10.60 -4.90
C VAL A 237 0.19 10.27 -3.87
N GLY A 238 0.32 9.01 -3.45
CA GLY A 238 1.39 8.56 -2.56
C GLY A 238 2.78 8.90 -3.09
N PHE A 239 3.05 8.64 -4.37
CA PHE A 239 4.31 9.02 -5.01
C PHE A 239 4.53 10.54 -5.05
N ALA A 240 3.50 11.32 -5.37
CA ALA A 240 3.56 12.77 -5.43
C ALA A 240 3.85 13.40 -4.06
N LEU A 241 3.21 12.89 -3.00
CA LEU A 241 3.32 13.40 -1.64
C LEU A 241 4.57 12.92 -0.89
N ALA A 242 5.23 11.85 -1.36
CA ALA A 242 6.38 11.28 -0.66
C ALA A 242 7.52 12.27 -0.41
N LYS A 243 7.93 13.03 -1.44
CA LYS A 243 9.03 14.02 -1.31
C LYS A 243 8.61 15.24 -0.47
N PRO A 244 7.45 15.88 -0.70
CA PRO A 244 6.93 16.93 0.18
C PRO A 244 6.87 16.49 1.66
N ALA A 245 6.30 15.33 1.95
CA ALA A 245 6.18 14.80 3.31
C ALA A 245 7.54 14.60 3.98
N LEU A 246 8.54 14.10 3.24
CA LEU A 246 9.88 13.96 3.81
C LEU A 246 10.55 15.31 4.07
N ARG A 247 10.35 16.30 3.20
CA ARG A 247 10.88 17.66 3.41
C ARG A 247 10.27 18.31 4.65
N THR A 248 8.97 18.15 4.88
CA THR A 248 8.31 18.70 6.07
C THR A 248 8.80 18.02 7.35
N VAL A 249 8.90 16.68 7.36
CA VAL A 249 9.44 15.92 8.50
C VAL A 249 10.88 16.31 8.81
N ASP A 250 11.73 16.44 7.78
CA ASP A 250 13.12 16.85 7.95
C ASP A 250 13.22 18.29 8.50
N ALA A 251 12.40 19.21 8.01
CA ALA A 251 12.34 20.59 8.52
C ALA A 251 11.88 20.66 9.99
N LEU A 252 10.85 19.88 10.36
CA LEU A 252 10.35 19.80 11.73
C LEU A 252 11.39 19.19 12.66
N SER A 253 12.08 18.13 12.23
CA SER A 253 13.15 17.50 13.01
C SER A 253 14.31 18.44 13.28
N VAL A 254 14.70 19.27 12.29
CA VAL A 254 15.74 20.31 12.48
C VAL A 254 15.27 21.39 13.46
N ARG A 255 14.01 21.82 13.38
CA ARG A 255 13.43 22.81 14.32
C ARG A 255 13.40 22.29 15.75
N LEU A 256 12.91 21.06 15.96
CA LEU A 256 12.86 20.43 17.28
C LEU A 256 14.27 20.17 17.85
N GLY A 257 15.21 19.73 17.02
CA GLY A 257 16.61 19.55 17.43
C GLY A 257 17.33 20.86 17.78
N ARG A 258 16.99 21.97 17.13
CA ARG A 258 17.50 23.30 17.49
C ARG A 258 16.86 23.84 18.78
N ALA A 259 15.56 23.65 18.97
CA ALA A 259 14.86 24.04 20.20
C ALA A 259 15.40 23.28 21.43
N GLY A 260 15.64 21.96 21.29
CA GLY A 260 16.24 21.16 22.37
C GLY A 260 17.67 21.56 22.72
N LYS A 261 18.45 22.04 21.75
CA LYS A 261 19.82 22.56 21.99
C LYS A 261 19.83 23.94 22.65
N HIS A 262 18.88 24.83 22.31
CA HIS A 262 18.76 26.14 22.94
C HIS A 262 18.19 26.08 24.37
N GLY A 263 17.35 25.09 24.69
CA GLY A 263 16.87 24.87 26.06
C GLY A 263 17.95 24.38 27.03
N LEU A 264 19.01 23.75 26.52
CA LEU A 264 20.15 23.26 27.32
C LEU A 264 21.27 24.30 27.50
N THR A 265 21.21 25.45 26.80
CA THR A 265 22.21 26.52 26.88
C THR A 265 21.71 27.79 27.55
N SER A 266 20.59 27.74 28.28
CA SER A 266 20.18 28.86 29.14
C SER A 266 21.16 28.95 30.32
N PRO A 267 21.95 30.01 30.46
CA PRO A 267 22.93 30.09 31.54
C PRO A 267 22.22 30.37 32.85
N ALA A 268 22.27 29.41 33.78
CA ALA A 268 22.19 29.72 35.19
C ALA A 268 23.46 30.51 35.57
N SER A 269 23.40 31.83 35.50
CA SER A 269 24.36 32.70 36.19
C SER A 269 23.78 34.08 36.43
N ALA A 270 23.34 34.31 37.67
CA ALA A 270 23.46 35.60 38.35
C ALA A 270 23.11 35.42 39.84
N ALA A 271 23.95 34.69 40.58
CA ALA A 271 23.95 34.77 42.04
C ALA A 271 25.32 34.38 42.57
N THR A 272 26.28 35.30 42.51
CA THR A 272 27.35 35.52 43.51
C THR A 272 28.34 36.57 43.01
N ALA A 273 28.24 37.79 43.51
CA ALA A 273 29.38 38.70 43.73
C ALA A 273 28.89 39.94 44.48
N GLY A 274 28.85 39.85 45.81
CA GLY A 274 28.58 40.97 46.71
C GLY A 274 29.43 40.84 47.96
N VAL A 275 30.76 40.88 47.80
CA VAL A 275 31.71 41.07 48.90
C VAL A 275 32.77 42.06 48.41
N THR A 276 32.66 43.31 48.87
CA THR A 276 33.78 44.21 49.17
C THR A 276 33.27 45.39 50.00
N ARG A 277 33.45 45.31 51.33
CA ARG A 277 34.27 46.24 52.13
C ARG A 277 34.35 45.74 53.56
#